data_AF-A0AA35WTC4-F1
#
_entry.id   AF-A0AA35WTC4-F1
#
_cell.length_a   1.000
_cell.length_b   1.000
_cell.length_c   1.000
_cell.angle_alpha   90.00
_cell.angle_beta   90.00
_cell.angle_gamma   90.00
#
_symmetry.space_group_name_H-M   'P 1'
#
loop_
_entity.id
_entity.type
_entity.pdbx_description
1 polymer ?
#
loop_
_entity_poly.entity_id
_entity_poly.type
_entity_poly.pdbx_seq_one_letter_code
_entity_poly.pdbx_strand_id
1 'polypeptide(L)'
;MLSPRFRGEHALRRYPNGEERCIACKLCEAICPAQAITIEAEPREDGSRRTTRYDIDMVKCIYCGFCEEACPVDAIVEGPNFEFAAETREELLYNKEKLLDNGDRWEREIAANLSAEAPYR
;
A
#
# COMPACT_ATOMS: atom_id res chain seq x y z
N MET A 1 19.51 -8.59 -8.79
CA MET A 1 18.20 -8.06 -9.21
C MET A 1 17.15 -8.92 -8.54
N LEU A 2 16.29 -8.34 -7.71
CA LEU A 2 15.21 -9.06 -7.05
C LEU A 2 14.12 -9.41 -8.07
N SER A 3 13.29 -10.40 -7.75
CA SER A 3 12.13 -10.75 -8.57
C SER A 3 11.13 -9.58 -8.60
N PRO A 4 10.40 -9.35 -9.71
CA PRO A 4 9.28 -8.40 -9.75
C PRO A 4 8.18 -8.70 -8.71
N ARG A 5 8.12 -9.95 -8.21
CA ARG A 5 7.19 -10.41 -7.17
C ARG A 5 7.74 -10.26 -5.75
N PHE A 6 8.83 -9.53 -5.57
CA PHE A 6 9.40 -9.30 -4.25
C PHE A 6 8.42 -8.50 -3.39
N ARG A 7 8.37 -8.83 -2.10
CA ARG A 7 7.44 -8.27 -1.13
C ARG A 7 8.21 -7.49 -0.07
N GLY A 8 8.17 -6.16 -0.16
CA GLY A 8 8.91 -5.26 0.71
C GLY A 8 8.05 -4.16 1.33
N GLU A 9 8.60 -2.95 1.39
CA GLU A 9 7.97 -1.78 1.97
C GLU A 9 6.64 -1.47 1.29
N HIS A 10 5.59 -1.25 2.08
CA HIS A 10 4.27 -0.97 1.55
C HIS A 10 4.18 0.44 0.96
N ALA A 11 3.40 0.58 -0.11
CA ALA A 11 3.20 1.84 -0.80
C ALA A 11 1.74 2.01 -1.25
N LEU A 12 1.20 3.22 -1.07
CA LEU A 12 -0.09 3.62 -1.64
C LEU A 12 0.13 4.36 -2.95
N ARG A 13 -0.47 3.84 -4.02
CA ARG A 13 -0.32 4.38 -5.37
C ARG A 13 -1.36 5.42 -5.73
N ARG A 14 -0.99 6.25 -6.70
CA ARG A 14 -1.87 7.22 -7.34
C ARG A 14 -2.17 6.83 -8.79
N TYR A 15 -3.23 7.38 -9.33
CA TYR A 15 -3.49 7.41 -10.76
C TYR A 15 -2.57 8.44 -11.43
N PRO A 16 -2.37 8.38 -12.76
CA PRO A 16 -1.56 9.36 -13.49
C PRO A 16 -2.05 10.81 -13.37
N ASN A 17 -3.31 11.03 -13.00
CA ASN A 17 -3.89 12.35 -12.72
C ASN A 17 -3.53 12.89 -11.31
N GLY A 18 -2.77 12.15 -10.50
CA GLY A 18 -2.40 12.50 -9.13
C GLY A 18 -3.42 12.10 -8.05
N GLU A 19 -4.55 11.55 -8.45
CA GLU A 19 -5.59 11.10 -7.51
C GLU A 19 -5.19 9.78 -6.85
N GLU A 20 -5.45 9.63 -5.55
CA GLU A 20 -5.18 8.36 -4.86
C GLU A 20 -6.06 7.24 -5.40
N ARG A 21 -5.49 6.04 -5.57
CA ARG A 21 -6.23 4.88 -6.07
C ARG A 21 -7.19 4.29 -5.06
N CYS A 22 -6.91 4.46 -3.77
CA CYS A 22 -7.66 3.83 -2.70
C CYS A 22 -9.11 4.35 -2.64
N ILE A 23 -10.07 3.44 -2.78
CA ILE A 23 -11.51 3.72 -2.72
C ILE A 23 -12.16 3.36 -1.38
N ALA A 24 -11.33 3.12 -0.35
CA ALA A 24 -11.78 2.77 1.01
C ALA A 24 -12.73 1.54 1.09
N CYS A 25 -12.50 0.51 0.27
CA CYS A 25 -13.32 -0.70 0.26
C CYS A 25 -13.09 -1.62 1.49
N LYS A 26 -12.01 -1.41 2.25
CA LYS A 26 -11.60 -2.20 3.43
C LYS A 26 -11.29 -3.69 3.17
N LEU A 27 -11.12 -4.09 1.90
CA LEU A 27 -10.76 -5.49 1.57
C LEU A 27 -9.38 -5.88 2.11
N CYS A 28 -8.39 -5.00 2.00
CA CYS A 28 -7.05 -5.22 2.54
C CYS A 28 -7.03 -5.32 4.09
N GLU A 29 -7.86 -4.53 4.77
CA GLU A 29 -8.06 -4.62 6.23
C GLU A 29 -8.71 -5.95 6.61
N ALA A 30 -9.73 -6.39 5.87
CA ALA A 30 -10.46 -7.62 6.14
C ALA A 30 -9.63 -8.90 5.89
N ILE A 31 -8.80 -8.92 4.84
CA ILE A 31 -7.99 -10.09 4.47
C ILE A 31 -6.70 -10.20 5.29
N CYS A 32 -6.28 -9.12 5.98
CA CYS A 32 -5.00 -9.07 6.65
C CYS A 32 -4.93 -10.12 7.79
N PRO A 33 -4.09 -11.17 7.68
CA PRO A 33 -4.05 -12.24 8.67
C PRO A 33 -3.50 -11.76 10.02
N ALA A 34 -2.65 -10.74 10.01
CA ALA A 34 -2.04 -10.16 11.22
C ALA A 34 -2.82 -8.96 11.78
N GLN A 35 -3.92 -8.55 11.13
CA GLN A 35 -4.69 -7.35 11.50
C GLN A 35 -3.80 -6.10 11.68
N ALA A 36 -2.84 -5.93 10.77
CA ALA A 36 -1.85 -4.85 10.81
C ALA A 36 -2.39 -3.53 10.22
N ILE A 37 -3.46 -3.58 9.44
CA ILE A 37 -4.01 -2.44 8.69
C ILE A 37 -5.24 -1.89 9.43
N THR A 38 -5.30 -0.58 9.62
CA THR A 38 -6.47 0.13 10.17
C THR A 38 -6.95 1.18 9.19
N ILE A 39 -8.22 1.11 8.78
CA ILE A 39 -8.79 2.03 7.78
C ILE A 39 -10.02 2.74 8.32
N GLU A 40 -10.05 4.06 8.19
CA GLU A 40 -11.25 4.88 8.40
C GLU A 40 -11.52 5.69 7.13
N ALA A 41 -12.80 5.93 6.85
CA ALA A 41 -13.23 6.52 5.60
C ALA A 41 -14.45 7.39 5.79
N GLU A 42 -14.43 8.55 5.12
CA GLU A 42 -15.51 9.52 5.12
C GLU A 42 -15.78 9.96 3.68
N PRO A 43 -17.01 10.35 3.35
CA PRO A 43 -17.30 10.99 2.07
C PRO A 43 -16.59 12.35 2.01
N ARG A 44 -15.86 12.60 0.93
CA ARG A 44 -15.22 13.89 0.66
C ARG A 44 -16.24 14.87 0.07
N GLU A 45 -15.92 16.16 0.06
CA GLU A 45 -16.80 17.24 -0.46
C GLU A 45 -17.24 17.04 -1.92
N ASP A 46 -16.43 16.34 -2.72
CA ASP A 46 -16.72 15.99 -4.12
C ASP A 46 -17.66 14.77 -4.26
N GLY A 47 -18.14 14.20 -3.15
CA GLY A 47 -18.97 12.99 -3.12
C GLY A 47 -18.19 11.69 -3.30
N SER A 48 -16.87 11.76 -3.49
CA SER A 48 -16.03 10.56 -3.58
C SER A 48 -15.78 9.96 -2.20
N ARG A 49 -15.73 8.62 -2.13
CA ARG A 49 -15.37 7.91 -0.89
C ARG A 49 -13.86 7.72 -0.85
N ARG A 50 -13.21 8.30 0.17
CA ARG A 50 -11.76 8.24 0.35
C ARG A 50 -11.42 7.92 1.80
N THR A 51 -10.18 7.50 2.04
CA THR A 51 -9.72 7.17 3.39
C THR A 51 -9.32 8.44 4.12
N THR A 52 -9.82 8.64 5.33
CA THR A 52 -9.31 9.68 6.25
C THR A 52 -8.11 9.15 7.01
N ARG A 53 -8.12 7.85 7.30
CA ARG A 53 -7.04 7.13 7.99
C ARG A 53 -6.71 5.85 7.24
N TYR A 54 -5.42 5.62 7.05
CA TYR A 54 -4.91 4.36 6.51
C TYR A 54 -3.56 4.11 7.19
N ASP A 55 -3.59 3.31 8.24
CA ASP A 55 -2.38 3.01 9.01
C ASP A 55 -1.98 1.55 8.81
N ILE A 56 -0.68 1.30 8.75
CA ILE A 56 -0.09 -0.05 8.77
C ILE A 56 0.95 -0.13 9.88
N ASP A 57 0.75 -1.05 10.82
CA ASP A 57 1.77 -1.43 11.78
C ASP A 57 2.76 -2.41 11.12
N MET A 58 3.91 -1.90 10.68
CA MET A 58 4.91 -2.70 9.96
C MET A 58 5.58 -3.76 10.83
N VAL A 59 5.43 -3.67 12.17
CA VAL A 59 5.92 -4.66 13.13
C VAL A 59 4.93 -5.81 13.28
N LYS A 60 3.63 -5.56 13.10
CA LYS A 60 2.62 -6.62 12.99
C LYS A 60 2.56 -7.25 11.61
N CYS A 61 2.83 -6.48 10.57
CA CYS A 61 2.78 -6.97 9.20
C CYS A 61 3.76 -8.12 8.97
N ILE A 62 3.31 -9.16 8.27
CA ILE A 62 4.11 -10.34 7.95
C ILE A 62 4.54 -10.40 6.47
N TYR A 63 4.33 -9.32 5.71
CA TYR A 63 4.76 -9.16 4.31
C TYR A 63 4.29 -10.31 3.40
N CYS A 64 3.01 -10.68 3.53
CA CYS A 64 2.44 -11.83 2.82
C CYS A 64 1.91 -11.50 1.41
N GLY A 65 1.71 -10.22 1.07
CA GLY A 65 1.14 -9.80 -0.22
C GLY A 65 -0.38 -9.89 -0.35
N PHE A 66 -1.12 -10.42 0.63
CA PHE A 66 -2.58 -10.56 0.51
C PHE A 66 -3.31 -9.22 0.37
N CYS A 67 -2.76 -8.15 0.95
CA CYS A 67 -3.33 -6.81 0.83
C CYS A 67 -3.27 -6.31 -0.62
N GLU A 68 -2.20 -6.63 -1.34
CA GLU A 68 -2.00 -6.29 -2.75
C GLU A 68 -2.92 -7.11 -3.66
N GLU A 69 -2.97 -8.44 -3.46
CA GLU A 69 -3.84 -9.33 -4.24
C GLU A 69 -5.33 -9.03 -4.02
N ALA A 70 -5.72 -8.62 -2.81
CA ALA A 70 -7.11 -8.27 -2.51
C ALA A 70 -7.51 -6.88 -3.01
N CYS A 71 -6.57 -6.04 -3.45
CA CYS A 71 -6.88 -4.69 -3.85
C CYS A 71 -7.48 -4.65 -5.27
N PRO A 72 -8.73 -4.20 -5.45
CA PRO A 72 -9.39 -4.24 -6.76
C PRO A 72 -8.89 -3.17 -7.75
N VAL A 73 -8.01 -2.27 -7.31
CA VAL A 73 -7.59 -1.05 -8.03
C VAL A 73 -6.07 -0.81 -7.96
N ASP A 74 -5.31 -1.81 -7.48
CA ASP A 74 -3.87 -1.72 -7.24
C ASP A 74 -3.47 -0.49 -6.42
N ALA A 75 -4.24 -0.16 -5.37
CA ALA A 75 -3.98 0.98 -4.51
C ALA A 75 -2.86 0.71 -3.51
N ILE A 76 -2.91 -0.43 -2.80
CA ILE A 76 -1.86 -0.87 -1.88
C ILE A 76 -1.02 -1.93 -2.58
N VAL A 77 0.29 -1.77 -2.54
CA VAL A 77 1.26 -2.70 -3.14
C VAL A 77 2.46 -2.84 -2.22
N GLU A 78 3.16 -3.97 -2.32
CA GLU A 78 4.46 -4.17 -1.67
C GLU A 78 5.58 -3.82 -2.68
N GLY A 79 6.32 -2.76 -2.38
CA GLY A 79 7.41 -2.28 -3.22
C GLY A 79 8.68 -3.12 -3.12
N PRO A 80 9.69 -2.80 -3.95
CA PRO A 80 10.98 -3.51 -3.97
C PRO A 80 11.88 -3.17 -2.77
N ASN A 81 11.57 -2.11 -2.03
CA ASN A 81 12.42 -1.64 -0.94
C ASN A 81 12.37 -2.60 0.26
N PHE A 82 13.53 -3.00 0.77
CA PHE A 82 13.68 -3.76 2.01
C PHE A 82 14.60 -3.05 3.02
N GLU A 83 15.18 -1.92 2.62
CA GLU A 83 16.17 -1.16 3.40
C GLU A 83 15.48 0.03 4.10
N PHE A 84 14.53 -0.27 4.98
CA PHE A 84 13.76 0.71 5.75
C PHE A 84 13.84 0.48 7.26
N ALA A 85 14.96 -0.10 7.73
CA ALA A 85 15.23 -0.23 9.15
C ALA A 85 15.17 1.14 9.84
N ALA A 86 14.50 1.20 10.97
CA ALA A 86 14.33 2.40 11.77
C ALA A 86 14.95 2.22 13.15
N GLU A 87 15.29 3.33 13.81
CA GLU A 87 15.88 3.31 15.15
C GLU A 87 14.80 3.16 16.23
N THR A 88 13.58 3.64 15.97
CA THR A 88 12.45 3.55 16.89
C THR A 88 11.30 2.72 16.29
N ARG A 89 10.44 2.21 17.17
CA ARG A 89 9.27 1.43 16.76
C ARG A 89 8.20 2.32 16.14
N GLU A 90 8.07 3.54 16.62
CA GLU A 90 7.08 4.53 16.21
C GLU A 90 7.26 4.90 14.73
N GLU A 91 8.50 4.94 14.25
CA GLU A 91 8.81 5.13 12.83
C GLU A 91 8.28 4.00 11.94
N LEU A 92 8.07 2.79 12.49
CA LEU A 92 7.50 1.63 11.79
C LEU A 92 5.97 1.56 11.87
N LEU A 93 5.32 2.59 12.43
CA LEU A 93 3.87 2.78 12.36
C LEU A 93 3.56 3.74 11.21
N TYR A 94 3.26 3.17 10.04
CA TYR A 94 3.10 3.96 8.83
C TYR A 94 1.69 4.51 8.77
N ASN A 95 1.57 5.82 8.57
CA ASN A 95 0.31 6.49 8.32
C ASN A 95 0.05 6.64 6.81
N LYS A 96 -1.12 7.19 6.46
CA LYS A 96 -1.54 7.38 5.06
C LYS A 96 -0.55 8.22 4.26
N GLU A 97 -0.05 9.30 4.84
CA GLU A 97 0.88 10.24 4.18
C GLU A 97 2.19 9.54 3.85
N LYS A 98 2.79 8.84 4.81
CA LYS A 98 4.01 8.06 4.63
C LYS A 98 3.87 7.02 3.52
N LEU A 99 2.74 6.32 3.47
CA LEU A 99 2.47 5.31 2.44
C LEU A 99 2.31 5.93 1.04
N LEU A 100 1.69 7.10 0.95
CA LEU A 100 1.57 7.84 -0.32
C LEU A 100 2.93 8.37 -0.77
N ASP A 101 3.74 8.91 0.13
CA ASP A 101 5.10 9.37 -0.15
C ASP A 101 5.99 8.21 -0.65
N ASN A 102 5.83 7.02 -0.06
CA ASN A 102 6.49 5.81 -0.52
C ASN A 102 6.04 5.43 -1.94
N GLY A 103 4.73 5.51 -2.23
CA GLY A 103 4.20 5.31 -3.57
C GLY A 103 4.78 6.28 -4.58
N ASP A 104 4.76 7.57 -4.26
CA ASP A 104 5.27 8.63 -5.14
C ASP A 104 6.78 8.46 -5.39
N ARG A 105 7.55 8.01 -4.39
CA ARG A 105 8.99 7.72 -4.51
C ARG A 105 9.28 6.51 -5.39
N TRP A 106 8.51 5.43 -5.26
CA TRP A 106 8.79 4.14 -5.88
C TRP A 106 7.92 3.82 -7.12
N GLU A 107 7.01 4.70 -7.53
CA GLU A 107 6.01 4.45 -8.57
C GLU A 107 6.61 3.94 -9.89
N ARG A 108 7.78 4.44 -10.29
CA ARG A 108 8.43 3.99 -11.54
C ARG A 108 8.79 2.50 -11.51
N GLU A 109 9.33 2.03 -10.39
CA GLU A 109 9.76 0.64 -10.24
C GLU A 109 8.56 -0.27 -9.95
N ILE A 110 7.65 0.19 -9.09
CA ILE A 110 6.37 -0.48 -8.82
C ILE A 110 5.58 -0.69 -10.12
N ALA A 111 5.43 0.33 -10.96
CA ALA A 111 4.70 0.22 -12.22
C ALA A 111 5.37 -0.75 -13.19
N ALA A 112 6.71 -0.79 -13.25
CA ALA A 112 7.45 -1.75 -14.05
C ALA A 112 7.23 -3.20 -13.55
N ASN A 113 7.28 -3.41 -12.23
CA ASN A 113 7.07 -4.72 -11.62
C ASN A 113 5.64 -5.24 -11.84
N LEU A 114 4.63 -4.40 -11.64
CA LEU A 114 3.23 -4.76 -11.89
C LEU A 114 2.98 -5.08 -13.36
N SER A 115 3.58 -4.33 -14.29
CA SER A 115 3.47 -4.62 -15.73
C SER A 115 4.08 -5.97 -16.09
N ALA A 116 5.21 -6.34 -15.45
CA ALA A 116 5.84 -7.65 -15.63
C ALA A 116 5.04 -8.79 -14.98
N GLU A 117 4.32 -8.54 -13.89
CA GLU A 117 3.53 -9.53 -13.17
C GLU A 117 2.11 -9.72 -13.73
N ALA A 118 1.52 -8.69 -14.35
CA ALA A 118 0.13 -8.67 -14.84
C ALA A 118 -0.33 -9.93 -15.62
N PRO A 119 0.50 -10.60 -16.44
CA PRO A 119 0.08 -11.84 -17.13
C PRO A 119 -0.19 -13.04 -16.22
N TYR A 120 0.20 -12.97 -14.94
CA TYR A 120 0.19 -14.09 -13.99
C TYR A 120 -0.69 -13.84 -12.76
N ARG A 121 -1.39 -12.70 -12.70
CA ARG A 121 -2.34 -12.33 -11.66
C ARG A 121 -3.77 -12.34 -12.18
#